data_AF-A0A8S9BSE9-F1
#
_entry.id   AF-A0A8S9BSE9-F1
#
_cell.length_a   1.000
_cell.length_b   1.000
_cell.length_c   1.000
_cell.angle_alpha   90.00
_cell.angle_beta   90.00
_cell.angle_gamma   90.00
#
_symmetry.space_group_name_H-M   'P 1'
#
loop_
_entity.id
_entity.type
_entity.pdbx_description
1 polymer ?
#
loop_
_entity_poly.entity_id
_entity_poly.type
_entity_poly.pdbx_seq_one_letter_code
_entity_poly.pdbx_strand_id
1 'polypeptide(L)'
;MRFHRARTFRRLFFVIIAIILLFILIEYEPVTLPVLSFSPEPPQGPVYQSHPVYEYTSLYRVKANVTFEEKLEEQLVNLETEIRSKLPEKEKGLVAKKRIWQITTPDLAESWKTWIAQWRDNNAGWEYKQYTSPPTDLLPLFDSIPKIAEANKAFPSIREDLVRYLILWYHGGFWTAIDTWDRIAMRDCNPVIQVVEGIRNVSLVIGVTDDEPYLSSRSIKQWGWTRGFGFGQAVVWAPRRFDPMLRKAIVRSISHAMVQKSLPKGSWSQRQLSKISWTVDYSGEVSGAGMFTDIVLEGLSGSLVEDHKLRDRDAGLGKRVTWRKFRNLKEVLWLEKSQVQDKVGGMRGLAVLPINVWGSGQNHSRSGSSESDDACVNHVHGWRPAKHKIFG
;
A
#
# COMPACT_ATOMS: atom_id res chain seq x y z
N MET A 1 -29.47 -24.06 62.11
CA MET A 1 -29.30 -24.80 60.83
C MET A 1 -29.75 -24.06 59.56
N ARG A 2 -30.81 -23.24 59.56
CA ARG A 2 -31.31 -22.55 58.33
C ARG A 2 -30.34 -21.51 57.72
N PHE A 3 -29.59 -20.76 58.54
CA PHE A 3 -28.64 -19.76 58.03
C PHE A 3 -27.41 -20.35 57.30
N HIS A 4 -27.02 -21.58 57.64
CA HIS A 4 -25.85 -22.21 57.03
C HIS A 4 -26.12 -22.71 55.60
N ARG A 5 -27.36 -23.15 55.33
CA ARG A 5 -27.84 -23.57 54.00
C ARG A 5 -27.97 -22.42 53.02
N ALA A 6 -28.47 -21.26 53.47
CA ALA A 6 -28.58 -20.07 52.61
C ALA A 6 -27.20 -19.55 52.16
N ARG A 7 -26.19 -19.65 53.04
CA ARG A 7 -24.81 -19.22 52.75
C ARG A 7 -24.09 -20.18 51.81
N THR A 8 -24.34 -21.48 51.91
CA THR A 8 -23.82 -22.49 50.96
C THR A 8 -24.48 -22.34 49.60
N PHE A 9 -25.79 -22.09 49.54
CA PHE A 9 -26.51 -21.90 48.28
C PHE A 9 -26.03 -20.65 47.51
N ARG A 10 -25.81 -19.52 48.21
CA ARG A 10 -25.20 -18.33 47.59
C ARG A 10 -23.80 -18.59 47.03
N ARG A 11 -22.95 -19.31 47.78
CA ARG A 11 -21.61 -19.67 47.30
C ARG A 11 -21.67 -20.55 46.06
N LEU A 12 -22.56 -21.55 46.05
CA LEU A 12 -22.76 -22.42 44.90
C LEU A 12 -23.23 -21.64 43.67
N PHE A 13 -24.15 -20.69 43.86
CA PHE A 13 -24.65 -19.81 42.81
C PHE A 13 -23.55 -18.94 42.20
N PHE A 14 -22.68 -18.33 43.02
CA PHE A 14 -21.54 -17.57 42.51
C PHE A 14 -20.50 -18.44 41.79
N VAL A 15 -20.27 -19.67 42.25
CA VAL A 15 -19.39 -20.62 41.56
C VAL A 15 -19.96 -21.02 40.21
N ILE A 16 -21.27 -21.28 40.12
CA ILE A 16 -21.94 -21.60 38.85
C ILE A 16 -21.86 -20.42 37.88
N ILE A 17 -22.13 -19.18 38.35
CA ILE A 17 -21.97 -17.98 37.52
C ILE A 17 -20.52 -17.84 37.04
N ALA A 18 -19.54 -18.04 37.91
CA ALA A 18 -18.13 -17.97 37.53
C ALA A 18 -17.75 -19.03 36.49
N ILE A 19 -18.28 -20.25 36.60
CA ILE A 19 -18.07 -21.33 35.62
C ILE A 19 -18.74 -21.01 34.28
N ILE A 20 -19.97 -20.49 34.30
CA ILE A 20 -20.68 -20.08 33.07
C ILE A 20 -19.94 -18.93 32.39
N LEU A 21 -19.50 -17.93 33.15
CA LEU A 21 -18.71 -16.83 32.62
C LEU A 21 -17.36 -17.31 32.08
N LEU A 22 -16.70 -18.26 32.75
CA LEU A 22 -15.46 -18.87 32.27
C LEU A 22 -15.69 -19.67 30.98
N PHE A 23 -16.80 -20.41 30.89
CA PHE A 23 -17.18 -21.16 29.70
C PHE A 23 -17.50 -20.23 28.53
N ILE A 24 -18.29 -19.17 28.76
CA ILE A 24 -18.56 -18.14 27.74
C ILE A 24 -17.26 -17.44 27.32
N LEU A 25 -16.37 -17.16 28.27
CA LEU A 25 -15.02 -16.66 27.96
C LEU A 25 -14.30 -17.66 27.06
N ILE A 26 -14.14 -18.93 27.42
CA ILE A 26 -13.40 -19.92 26.61
C ILE A 26 -14.01 -20.15 25.23
N GLU A 27 -15.34 -20.23 25.13
CA GLU A 27 -16.06 -20.58 23.89
C GLU A 27 -16.16 -19.39 22.92
N TYR A 28 -16.31 -18.16 23.44
CA TYR A 28 -16.51 -16.95 22.61
C TYR A 28 -15.29 -16.00 22.59
N GLU A 29 -14.32 -16.19 23.48
CA GLU A 29 -12.99 -15.54 23.47
C GLU A 29 -11.90 -16.60 23.70
N PRO A 30 -11.11 -17.03 22.69
CA PRO A 30 -10.01 -17.95 22.95
C PRO A 30 -8.96 -17.29 23.86
N VAL A 31 -9.09 -17.48 25.17
CA VAL A 31 -8.11 -17.07 26.17
C VAL A 31 -6.96 -18.05 26.04
N THR A 32 -5.91 -17.64 25.32
CA THR A 32 -4.64 -18.35 25.33
C THR A 32 -4.08 -18.30 26.75
N LEU A 33 -4.22 -19.38 27.52
CA LEU A 33 -3.55 -19.56 28.80
C LEU A 33 -2.03 -19.59 28.54
N PRO A 34 -1.24 -18.63 29.05
CA PRO A 34 0.17 -18.48 28.68
C PRO A 34 1.10 -19.40 29.49
N VAL A 35 0.60 -20.54 29.99
CA VAL A 35 1.36 -21.43 30.86
C VAL A 35 1.00 -22.87 30.50
N LEU A 36 1.72 -23.43 29.50
CA LEU A 36 2.05 -24.87 29.34
C LEU A 36 2.67 -25.23 27.96
N SER A 37 3.03 -24.28 27.10
CA SER A 37 3.71 -24.58 25.83
C SER A 37 5.15 -24.05 25.79
N PHE A 38 6.03 -24.64 26.61
CA PHE A 38 7.48 -24.55 26.39
C PHE A 38 7.95 -25.70 25.51
N SER A 39 7.80 -25.49 24.22
CA SER A 39 8.79 -25.91 23.23
C SER A 39 8.68 -24.90 22.08
N PRO A 40 9.75 -24.14 21.75
CA PRO A 40 9.78 -23.45 20.49
C PRO A 40 9.65 -24.53 19.43
N GLU A 41 8.51 -24.59 18.73
CA GLU A 41 8.46 -25.37 17.50
C GLU A 41 9.64 -24.90 16.62
N PRO A 42 10.40 -25.82 16.01
CA PRO A 42 11.43 -25.44 15.05
C PRO A 42 10.79 -24.49 14.02
N PRO A 43 11.53 -23.52 13.46
CA PRO A 43 10.95 -22.59 12.48
C PRO A 43 10.36 -23.39 11.32
N GLN A 44 9.05 -23.60 11.35
CA GLN A 44 8.34 -24.31 10.32
C GLN A 44 8.36 -23.40 9.09
N GLY A 45 8.74 -23.96 7.93
CA GLY A 45 8.65 -23.25 6.66
C GLY A 45 7.22 -22.75 6.39
N PRO A 46 7.02 -21.91 5.35
CA PRO A 46 5.72 -21.35 5.06
C PRO A 46 4.67 -22.46 4.87
N VAL A 47 3.61 -22.39 5.68
CA VAL A 47 2.43 -23.25 5.55
C VAL A 47 1.49 -22.64 4.51
N TYR A 48 1.13 -23.47 3.53
CA TYR A 48 0.17 -23.14 2.48
C TYR A 48 -1.19 -23.80 2.74
N GLN A 49 -2.26 -23.12 2.35
CA GLN A 49 -3.63 -23.61 2.38
C GLN A 49 -4.08 -24.05 0.98
N SER A 50 -5.09 -24.92 0.92
CA SER A 50 -5.58 -25.47 -0.36
C SER A 50 -6.36 -24.46 -1.21
N HIS A 51 -6.98 -23.46 -0.57
CA HIS A 51 -7.80 -22.45 -1.23
C HIS A 51 -7.11 -21.09 -1.24
N PRO A 52 -7.04 -20.40 -2.39
CA PRO A 52 -6.43 -19.10 -2.46
C PRO A 52 -7.32 -18.00 -1.89
N VAL A 53 -6.72 -16.95 -1.34
CA VAL A 53 -7.39 -15.71 -0.94
C VAL A 53 -7.04 -14.62 -1.96
N TYR A 54 -8.03 -14.13 -2.69
CA TYR A 54 -7.87 -13.07 -3.69
C TYR A 54 -8.54 -11.75 -3.31
N GLU A 55 -9.21 -11.74 -2.16
CA GLU A 55 -10.02 -10.65 -1.68
C GLU A 55 -9.64 -10.37 -0.23
N TYR A 56 -9.58 -9.09 0.11
CA TYR A 56 -9.28 -8.63 1.44
C TYR A 56 -10.07 -7.35 1.70
N THR A 57 -10.61 -7.23 2.90
CA THR A 57 -11.37 -6.05 3.31
C THR A 57 -10.62 -5.38 4.45
N SER A 58 -10.01 -4.23 4.17
CA SER A 58 -9.28 -3.48 5.19
C SER A 58 -10.24 -2.92 6.24
N LEU A 59 -9.83 -3.00 7.51
CA LEU A 59 -10.60 -2.44 8.64
C LEU A 59 -10.89 -0.95 8.43
N TYR A 60 -9.94 -0.22 7.85
CA TYR A 60 -10.08 1.21 7.57
C TYR A 60 -11.15 1.50 6.52
N ARG A 61 -11.36 0.58 5.56
CA ARG A 61 -12.46 0.70 4.58
C ARG A 61 -13.82 0.47 5.23
N VAL A 62 -13.93 -0.48 6.16
CA VAL A 62 -15.19 -0.74 6.89
C VAL A 62 -15.61 0.48 7.72
N LYS A 63 -14.64 1.23 8.25
CA LYS A 63 -14.87 2.44 9.07
C LYS A 63 -14.63 3.75 8.31
N ALA A 64 -14.53 3.69 6.98
CA ALA A 64 -14.18 4.86 6.18
C ALA A 64 -15.26 5.93 6.26
N ASN A 65 -14.83 7.19 6.39
CA ASN A 65 -15.73 8.34 6.25
C ASN A 65 -15.81 8.72 4.77
N VAL A 66 -16.74 8.10 4.04
CA VAL A 66 -16.88 8.28 2.58
C VAL A 66 -17.15 9.75 2.22
N THR A 67 -18.00 10.44 2.98
CA THR A 67 -18.29 11.87 2.75
C THR A 67 -17.05 12.75 2.92
N PHE A 68 -16.16 12.42 3.86
CA PHE A 68 -14.89 13.12 3.99
C PHE A 68 -13.98 12.85 2.78
N GLU A 69 -13.90 11.60 2.33
CA GLU A 69 -13.10 11.23 1.16
C GLU A 69 -13.57 11.97 -0.10
N GLU A 70 -14.88 12.01 -0.35
CA GLU A 70 -15.48 12.70 -1.49
C GLU A 70 -15.17 14.20 -1.48
N LYS A 71 -15.32 14.87 -0.33
CA LYS A 71 -15.03 16.32 -0.20
C LYS A 71 -13.56 16.62 -0.46
N LEU A 72 -12.65 15.81 0.06
CA LEU A 72 -11.22 16.02 -0.14
C LEU A 72 -10.80 15.68 -1.59
N GLU A 73 -11.42 14.67 -2.19
CA GLU A 73 -11.22 14.35 -3.61
C GLU A 73 -11.69 15.50 -4.50
N GLU A 74 -12.85 16.11 -4.22
CA GLU A 74 -13.37 17.29 -4.93
C GLU A 74 -12.40 18.48 -4.84
N GLN A 75 -11.86 18.77 -3.66
CA GLN A 75 -10.84 19.83 -3.49
C GLN A 75 -9.59 19.59 -4.36
N LEU A 76 -9.11 18.35 -4.43
CA LEU A 76 -7.97 17.99 -5.28
C LEU A 76 -8.30 18.06 -6.78
N VAL A 77 -9.53 17.72 -7.18
CA VAL A 77 -10.00 17.87 -8.58
C VAL A 77 -10.08 19.36 -8.96
N ASN A 78 -10.56 20.21 -8.06
CA ASN A 78 -10.63 21.65 -8.28
C ASN A 78 -9.22 22.26 -8.41
N LEU A 79 -8.30 21.86 -7.53
CA LEU A 79 -6.89 22.24 -7.61
C LEU A 79 -6.24 21.78 -8.92
N GLU A 80 -6.46 20.52 -9.33
CA GLU A 80 -5.99 20.02 -10.64
C GLU A 80 -6.51 20.91 -11.78
N THR A 81 -7.82 21.21 -11.78
CA THR A 81 -8.47 21.99 -12.83
C THR A 81 -7.88 23.40 -12.92
N GLU A 82 -7.67 24.05 -11.77
CA GLU A 82 -7.03 25.36 -11.69
C GLU A 82 -5.59 25.34 -12.20
N ILE A 83 -4.80 24.34 -11.82
CA ILE A 83 -3.42 24.23 -12.30
C ILE A 83 -3.40 24.00 -13.80
N ARG A 84 -4.24 23.11 -14.31
CA ARG A 84 -4.30 22.74 -15.72
C ARG A 84 -4.73 23.88 -16.62
N SER A 85 -5.62 24.76 -16.16
CA SER A 85 -6.04 25.95 -16.93
C SER A 85 -4.91 26.96 -17.11
N LYS A 86 -3.91 26.94 -16.22
CA LYS A 86 -2.73 27.81 -16.24
C LYS A 86 -1.53 27.19 -16.97
N LEU A 87 -1.60 25.93 -17.40
CA LEU A 87 -0.48 25.27 -18.07
C LEU A 87 -0.26 25.79 -19.50
N PRO A 88 1.00 25.97 -19.92
CA PRO A 88 1.33 26.23 -21.32
C PRO A 88 0.84 25.10 -22.24
N GLU A 89 0.54 25.40 -23.52
CA GLU A 89 0.08 24.41 -24.51
C GLU A 89 0.97 23.15 -24.56
N LYS A 90 2.29 23.33 -24.54
CA LYS A 90 3.29 22.26 -24.52
C LYS A 90 3.19 21.31 -23.31
N GLU A 91 2.59 21.75 -22.21
CA GLU A 91 2.44 20.98 -20.97
C GLU A 91 1.01 20.44 -20.77
N LYS A 92 0.07 20.76 -21.66
CA LYS A 92 -1.31 20.24 -21.58
C LYS A 92 -1.42 18.74 -21.75
N GLY A 93 -0.43 18.11 -22.38
CA GLY A 93 -0.31 16.64 -22.45
C GLY A 93 -0.06 15.98 -21.10
N LEU A 94 0.26 16.76 -20.06
CA LEU A 94 0.55 16.30 -18.69
C LEU A 94 1.71 15.30 -18.59
N VAL A 95 2.52 15.16 -19.64
CA VAL A 95 3.68 14.27 -19.63
C VAL A 95 4.65 14.76 -18.56
N ALA A 96 5.00 13.87 -17.65
CA ALA A 96 5.92 14.18 -16.56
C ALA A 96 7.34 14.32 -17.10
N LYS A 97 8.14 15.16 -16.43
CA LYS A 97 9.58 15.20 -16.70
C LYS A 97 10.20 13.85 -16.30
N LYS A 98 11.22 13.41 -17.04
CA LYS A 98 12.06 12.26 -16.68
C LYS A 98 12.83 12.60 -15.41
N ARG A 99 12.24 12.33 -14.26
CA ARG A 99 12.78 12.68 -12.96
C ARG A 99 12.62 11.53 -12.00
N ILE A 100 13.68 11.24 -11.26
CA ILE A 100 13.74 10.22 -10.21
C ILE A 100 13.65 10.93 -8.87
N TRP A 101 12.77 10.45 -8.01
CA TRP A 101 12.47 10.99 -6.70
C TRP A 101 12.85 9.98 -5.60
N GLN A 102 13.59 10.46 -4.61
CA GLN A 102 13.82 9.75 -3.35
C GLN A 102 13.58 10.68 -2.16
N ILE A 103 13.10 10.13 -1.06
CA ILE A 103 13.01 10.84 0.21
C ILE A 103 13.63 9.99 1.31
N THR A 104 14.39 10.61 2.19
CA THR A 104 15.08 9.94 3.27
C THR A 104 15.44 10.91 4.40
N THR A 105 16.06 10.41 5.47
CA THR A 105 16.72 11.26 6.47
C THR A 105 18.16 11.54 6.05
N PRO A 106 18.82 12.58 6.59
CA PRO A 106 20.24 12.80 6.36
C PRO A 106 21.10 11.59 6.73
N ASP A 107 20.79 10.93 7.86
CA ASP A 107 21.56 9.77 8.35
C ASP A 107 21.45 8.55 7.42
N LEU A 108 20.25 8.30 6.91
CA LEU A 108 20.01 7.23 5.94
C LEU A 108 20.59 7.60 4.56
N ALA A 109 20.54 8.87 4.15
CA ALA A 109 21.19 9.31 2.91
C ALA A 109 22.70 9.02 2.93
N GLU A 110 23.37 9.27 4.05
CA GLU A 110 24.80 8.92 4.21
C GLU A 110 25.03 7.41 4.22
N SER A 111 24.18 6.66 4.94
CA SER A 111 24.28 5.20 5.02
C SER A 111 24.08 4.52 3.66
N TRP A 112 23.21 5.07 2.82
CA TRP A 112 22.82 4.54 1.51
C TRP A 112 23.47 5.28 0.34
N LYS A 113 24.51 6.11 0.59
CA LYS A 113 25.10 6.99 -0.42
C LYS A 113 25.55 6.29 -1.69
N THR A 114 26.01 5.04 -1.59
CA THR A 114 26.45 4.25 -2.74
C THR A 114 25.28 3.94 -3.68
N TRP A 115 24.15 3.50 -3.14
CA TRP A 115 22.94 3.18 -3.92
C TRP A 115 22.26 4.43 -4.46
N ILE A 116 22.24 5.50 -3.67
CA ILE A 116 21.80 6.83 -4.11
C ILE A 116 22.64 7.35 -5.28
N ALA A 117 23.97 7.28 -5.18
CA ALA A 117 24.87 7.69 -6.24
C ALA A 117 24.68 6.83 -7.49
N GLN A 118 24.52 5.51 -7.33
CA GLN A 118 24.27 4.61 -8.44
C GLN A 118 22.98 4.99 -9.19
N TRP A 119 21.85 5.19 -8.50
CA TRP A 119 20.60 5.64 -9.13
C TRP A 119 20.78 6.92 -9.95
N ARG A 120 21.52 7.90 -9.41
CA ARG A 120 21.82 9.16 -10.08
C ARG A 120 22.70 8.94 -11.32
N ASP A 121 23.75 8.15 -11.20
CA ASP A 121 24.81 8.04 -12.20
C ASP A 121 24.42 7.09 -13.34
N ASN A 122 23.70 6.01 -13.05
CA ASN A 122 23.21 5.05 -14.06
C ASN A 122 22.13 5.66 -14.96
N ASN A 123 21.32 6.59 -14.45
CA ASN A 123 20.18 7.16 -15.16
C ASN A 123 20.52 8.50 -15.83
N ALA A 124 21.67 8.57 -16.52
CA ALA A 124 22.07 9.74 -17.28
C ALA A 124 20.96 10.17 -18.27
N GLY A 125 20.46 11.39 -18.12
CA GLY A 125 19.33 11.95 -18.86
C GLY A 125 18.01 12.02 -18.08
N TRP A 126 17.96 11.45 -16.87
CA TRP A 126 16.92 11.69 -15.89
C TRP A 126 17.41 12.70 -14.85
N GLU A 127 16.54 13.60 -14.43
CA GLU A 127 16.84 14.49 -13.30
C GLU A 127 16.70 13.71 -12.00
N TYR A 128 17.73 13.67 -11.18
CA TYR A 128 17.68 13.02 -9.88
C TYR A 128 17.42 14.06 -8.78
N LYS A 129 16.38 13.85 -7.97
CA LYS A 129 16.04 14.70 -6.82
C LYS A 129 15.83 13.88 -5.56
N GLN A 130 16.59 14.24 -4.53
CA GLN A 130 16.47 13.66 -3.19
C GLN A 130 16.02 14.74 -2.20
N TYR A 131 15.02 14.43 -1.39
CA TYR A 131 14.69 15.23 -0.22
C TYR A 131 15.18 14.54 1.06
N THR A 132 16.00 15.25 1.82
CA THR A 132 16.45 14.84 3.16
C THR A 132 15.71 15.58 4.30
N SER A 133 14.81 16.47 3.93
CA SER A 133 13.93 17.26 4.80
C SER A 133 12.55 17.41 4.15
N PRO A 134 11.50 17.84 4.88
CA PRO A 134 10.19 18.07 4.29
C PRO A 134 10.30 19.00 3.06
N PRO A 135 9.66 18.66 1.92
CA PRO A 135 9.86 19.39 0.67
C PRO A 135 9.17 20.75 0.71
N THR A 136 9.96 21.81 0.90
CA THR A 136 9.48 23.20 1.02
C THR A 136 8.98 23.78 -0.30
N ASP A 137 9.36 23.20 -1.44
CA ASP A 137 8.90 23.57 -2.77
C ASP A 137 7.58 22.87 -3.15
N LEU A 138 7.26 21.73 -2.52
CA LEU A 138 6.06 20.95 -2.82
C LEU A 138 4.87 21.33 -1.93
N LEU A 139 5.05 21.36 -0.60
CA LEU A 139 3.93 21.49 0.33
C LEU A 139 3.10 22.77 0.13
N PRO A 140 3.69 23.95 -0.14
CA PRO A 140 2.92 25.17 -0.38
C PRO A 140 1.96 25.09 -1.57
N LEU A 141 2.20 24.19 -2.52
CA LEU A 141 1.31 23.98 -3.67
C LEU A 141 -0.08 23.45 -3.27
N PHE A 142 -0.22 22.98 -2.03
CA PHE A 142 -1.44 22.41 -1.47
C PHE A 142 -2.05 23.27 -0.35
N ASP A 143 -1.60 24.52 -0.17
CA ASP A 143 -2.08 25.42 0.89
C ASP A 143 -3.59 25.71 0.79
N SER A 144 -4.16 25.66 -0.41
CA SER A 144 -5.62 25.77 -0.63
C SER A 144 -6.42 24.58 -0.09
N ILE A 145 -5.75 23.50 0.33
CA ILE A 145 -6.33 22.29 0.91
C ILE A 145 -5.72 22.07 2.31
N PRO A 146 -6.15 22.82 3.35
CA PRO A 146 -5.54 22.79 4.68
C PRO A 146 -5.45 21.39 5.30
N LYS A 147 -6.37 20.49 4.91
CA LYS A 147 -6.42 19.12 5.39
C LYS A 147 -5.14 18.32 5.11
N ILE A 148 -4.44 18.62 4.01
CA ILE A 148 -3.17 17.96 3.66
C ILE A 148 -2.08 18.39 4.66
N ALA A 149 -1.93 19.69 4.90
CA ALA A 149 -0.97 20.23 5.85
C ALA A 149 -1.27 19.76 7.29
N GLU A 150 -2.54 19.78 7.70
CA GLU A 150 -2.99 19.25 9.00
C GLU A 150 -2.62 17.78 9.18
N ALA A 151 -2.88 16.94 8.17
CA ALA A 151 -2.59 15.52 8.22
C ALA A 151 -1.07 15.26 8.26
N ASN A 152 -0.32 15.96 7.42
CA ASN A 152 1.14 15.90 7.37
C ASN A 152 1.76 16.22 8.73
N LYS A 153 1.21 17.20 9.47
CA LYS A 153 1.63 17.56 10.83
C LYS A 153 1.15 16.55 11.88
N ALA A 154 -0.12 16.16 11.84
CA ALA A 154 -0.76 15.36 12.87
C ALA A 154 -0.41 13.86 12.84
N PHE A 155 -0.02 13.34 11.67
CA PHE A 155 0.20 11.91 11.44
C PHE A 155 1.60 11.64 10.85
N PRO A 156 2.68 11.71 11.66
CA PRO A 156 4.02 11.39 11.19
C PRO A 156 4.16 10.00 10.56
N SER A 157 3.32 9.03 10.95
CA SER A 157 3.37 7.65 10.46
C SER A 157 2.98 7.48 9.00
N ILE A 158 2.24 8.43 8.39
CA ILE A 158 1.85 8.36 6.98
C ILE A 158 2.65 9.33 6.11
N ARG A 159 3.58 10.08 6.71
CA ARG A 159 4.13 11.28 6.09
C ARG A 159 4.93 10.97 4.84
N GLU A 160 5.76 9.95 4.89
CA GLU A 160 6.55 9.49 3.75
C GLU A 160 5.65 9.11 2.58
N ASP A 161 4.68 8.22 2.82
CA ASP A 161 3.72 7.76 1.82
C ASP A 161 2.90 8.93 1.24
N LEU A 162 2.39 9.81 2.11
CA LEU A 162 1.62 10.98 1.70
C LEU A 162 2.44 11.91 0.80
N VAL A 163 3.68 12.22 1.19
CA VAL A 163 4.56 13.08 0.40
C VAL A 163 4.92 12.42 -0.93
N ARG A 164 5.19 11.11 -0.95
CA ARG A 164 5.38 10.34 -2.19
C ARG A 164 4.19 10.50 -3.13
N TYR A 165 2.95 10.33 -2.64
CA TYR A 165 1.77 10.52 -3.49
C TYR A 165 1.61 11.96 -3.95
N LEU A 166 1.89 12.96 -3.11
CA LEU A 166 1.83 14.37 -3.49
C LEU A 166 2.84 14.69 -4.60
N ILE A 167 4.07 14.20 -4.50
CA ILE A 167 5.11 14.36 -5.53
C ILE A 167 4.65 13.72 -6.83
N LEU A 168 4.29 12.45 -6.81
CA LEU A 168 3.93 11.71 -8.01
C LEU A 168 2.64 12.26 -8.64
N TRP A 169 1.67 12.70 -7.83
CA TRP A 169 0.45 13.30 -8.35
C TRP A 169 0.72 14.66 -8.99
N TYR A 170 1.47 15.55 -8.33
CA TYR A 170 1.69 16.89 -8.84
C TYR A 170 2.74 16.95 -9.96
N HIS A 171 3.90 16.30 -9.79
CA HIS A 171 5.01 16.35 -10.74
C HIS A 171 5.06 15.16 -11.70
N GLY A 172 4.45 14.04 -11.34
CA GLY A 172 4.75 12.76 -11.97
C GLY A 172 6.19 12.32 -11.67
N GLY A 173 6.76 11.53 -12.56
CA GLY A 173 8.13 11.03 -12.44
C GLY A 173 8.19 9.68 -11.76
N PHE A 174 9.40 9.21 -11.54
CA PHE A 174 9.73 7.87 -11.05
C PHE A 174 10.11 7.96 -9.58
N TRP A 175 9.30 7.37 -8.72
CA TRP A 175 9.61 7.22 -7.31
C TRP A 175 10.37 5.91 -7.10
N THR A 176 11.41 5.99 -6.27
CA THR A 176 12.08 4.81 -5.76
C THR A 176 12.44 4.98 -4.28
N ALA A 177 12.34 3.91 -3.49
CA ALA A 177 12.85 3.89 -2.13
C ALA A 177 14.38 3.89 -2.12
N ILE A 178 14.99 4.18 -0.97
CA ILE A 178 16.46 4.29 -0.84
C ILE A 178 17.18 2.95 -0.75
N ASP A 179 16.44 1.90 -0.40
CA ASP A 179 16.88 0.51 -0.26
C ASP A 179 16.70 -0.29 -1.55
N THR A 180 16.60 0.39 -2.68
CA THR A 180 16.56 -0.22 -4.01
C THR A 180 17.76 0.20 -4.83
N TRP A 181 18.04 -0.59 -5.86
CA TRP A 181 19.05 -0.27 -6.85
C TRP A 181 18.59 -0.65 -8.26
N ASP A 182 19.03 0.10 -9.25
CA ASP A 182 18.70 -0.20 -10.65
C ASP A 182 19.65 -1.26 -11.20
N ARG A 183 19.09 -2.37 -11.69
CA ARG A 183 19.89 -3.41 -12.34
C ARG A 183 20.35 -2.98 -13.72
N ILE A 184 19.50 -2.21 -14.40
CA ILE A 184 19.73 -1.55 -15.67
C ILE A 184 19.14 -0.15 -15.58
N ALA A 185 19.71 0.78 -16.34
CA ALA A 185 19.18 2.14 -16.39
C ALA A 185 17.73 2.13 -16.89
N MET A 186 16.92 3.08 -16.42
CA MET A 186 15.50 3.17 -16.79
C MET A 186 15.30 3.43 -18.28
N ARG A 187 16.30 3.96 -18.98
CA ARG A 187 16.28 4.09 -20.45
C ARG A 187 16.41 2.74 -21.19
N ASP A 188 16.89 1.71 -20.50
CA ASP A 188 17.12 0.37 -21.03
C ASP A 188 16.08 -0.64 -20.50
N CYS A 189 15.26 -0.24 -19.52
CA CYS A 189 14.16 -1.04 -19.00
C CYS A 189 12.98 -1.09 -20.00
N ASN A 190 12.72 -2.26 -20.60
CA ASN A 190 11.74 -2.42 -21.69
C ASN A 190 10.34 -1.82 -21.41
N PRO A 191 9.68 -2.06 -20.26
CA PRO A 191 8.40 -1.41 -19.97
C PRO A 191 8.48 0.11 -19.89
N VAL A 192 9.61 0.67 -19.45
CA VAL A 192 9.84 2.12 -19.40
C VAL A 192 10.04 2.67 -20.82
N ILE A 193 10.84 2.00 -21.64
CA ILE A 193 11.07 2.36 -23.05
C ILE A 193 9.75 2.48 -23.79
N GLN A 194 8.88 1.47 -23.70
CA GLN A 194 7.60 1.45 -24.41
C GLN A 194 6.70 2.67 -24.07
N VAL A 195 6.76 3.16 -22.84
CA VAL A 195 5.98 4.34 -22.44
C VAL A 195 6.69 5.64 -22.84
N VAL A 196 8.02 5.72 -22.70
CA VAL A 196 8.82 6.90 -23.07
C VAL A 196 8.77 7.16 -24.58
N GLU A 197 8.80 6.11 -25.39
CA GLU A 197 8.71 6.19 -26.86
C GLU A 197 7.28 6.41 -27.36
N GLY A 198 6.29 6.44 -26.46
CA GLY A 198 4.89 6.66 -26.82
C GLY A 198 4.19 5.45 -27.43
N ILE A 199 4.82 4.27 -27.43
CA ILE A 199 4.21 3.00 -27.85
C ILE A 199 3.03 2.64 -26.93
N ARG A 200 3.17 2.92 -25.63
CA ARG A 200 2.15 2.69 -24.60
C ARG A 200 1.73 3.99 -23.94
N ASN A 201 0.42 4.19 -23.84
CA ASN A 201 -0.15 5.39 -23.23
C ASN A 201 -0.83 5.08 -21.89
N VAL A 202 -0.05 5.20 -20.81
CA VAL A 202 -0.50 5.00 -19.43
C VAL A 202 -0.12 6.21 -18.56
N SER A 203 -0.88 6.45 -17.49
CA SER A 203 -0.59 7.51 -16.53
C SER A 203 0.14 7.02 -15.28
N LEU A 204 0.08 5.72 -15.02
CA LEU A 204 0.69 5.09 -13.86
C LEU A 204 1.25 3.71 -14.21
N VAL A 205 2.42 3.38 -13.68
CA VAL A 205 3.07 2.08 -13.77
C VAL A 205 3.43 1.62 -12.37
N ILE A 206 3.04 0.39 -12.04
CA ILE A 206 3.22 -0.22 -10.71
C ILE A 206 3.70 -1.67 -10.88
N GLY A 207 4.40 -2.20 -9.87
CA GLY A 207 4.80 -3.60 -9.83
C GLY A 207 3.97 -4.43 -8.85
N VAL A 208 3.83 -5.72 -9.13
CA VAL A 208 3.47 -6.71 -8.10
C VAL A 208 4.65 -6.86 -7.13
N THR A 209 4.39 -6.86 -5.82
CA THR A 209 5.42 -7.11 -4.79
C THR A 209 5.14 -8.37 -4.02
N ASP A 210 3.87 -8.61 -3.66
CA ASP A 210 3.44 -9.82 -2.97
C ASP A 210 2.45 -10.58 -3.84
N ASP A 211 2.66 -11.88 -4.02
CA ASP A 211 1.79 -12.78 -4.78
C ASP A 211 1.84 -14.20 -4.20
N GLU A 212 1.36 -14.31 -2.97
CA GLU A 212 1.28 -15.52 -2.16
C GLU A 212 -0.17 -15.80 -1.72
N PRO A 213 -1.14 -15.94 -2.65
CA PRO A 213 -2.55 -16.09 -2.29
C PRO A 213 -2.88 -17.41 -1.58
N TYR A 214 -1.98 -18.39 -1.64
CA TYR A 214 -2.11 -19.69 -0.95
C TYR A 214 -1.43 -19.71 0.41
N LEU A 215 -0.82 -18.62 0.86
CA LEU A 215 -0.16 -18.58 2.15
C LEU A 215 -1.20 -18.61 3.27
N SER A 216 -1.00 -19.49 4.25
CA SER A 216 -1.94 -19.58 5.38
C SER A 216 -1.91 -18.30 6.24
N SER A 217 -3.02 -18.00 6.91
CA SER A 217 -3.09 -16.88 7.86
C SER A 217 -2.04 -16.96 8.98
N ARG A 218 -1.55 -18.17 9.32
CA ARG A 218 -0.46 -18.38 10.28
C ARG A 218 0.86 -17.85 9.72
N SER A 219 1.21 -18.28 8.50
CA SER A 219 2.43 -17.86 7.80
C SER A 219 2.44 -16.36 7.50
N ILE A 220 1.32 -15.80 7.03
CA ILE A 220 1.15 -14.35 6.81
C ILE A 220 1.49 -13.56 8.08
N LYS A 221 0.95 -14.00 9.24
CA LYS A 221 1.24 -13.36 10.54
C LYS A 221 2.69 -13.55 10.98
N GLN A 222 3.29 -14.72 10.73
CA GLN A 222 4.70 -14.98 11.05
C GLN A 222 5.65 -14.08 10.25
N TRP A 223 5.32 -13.77 9.00
CA TRP A 223 6.09 -12.85 8.15
C TRP A 223 5.78 -11.37 8.45
N GLY A 224 4.77 -11.14 9.27
CA GLY A 224 4.29 -9.83 9.67
C GLY A 224 3.55 -9.07 8.59
N TRP A 225 2.97 -9.79 7.64
CA TRP A 225 2.14 -9.24 6.59
C TRP A 225 0.67 -9.17 7.02
N THR A 226 -0.07 -8.22 6.45
CA THR A 226 -1.53 -8.12 6.65
C THR A 226 -2.29 -9.04 5.71
N ARG A 227 -1.71 -9.31 4.53
CA ARG A 227 -2.23 -10.17 3.47
C ARG A 227 -1.09 -10.71 2.61
N GLY A 228 -1.35 -11.80 1.88
CA GLY A 228 -0.36 -12.45 1.02
C GLY A 228 -0.24 -11.84 -0.38
N PHE A 229 -0.83 -10.68 -0.65
CA PHE A 229 -0.76 -10.10 -1.99
C PHE A 229 -0.81 -8.57 -1.98
N GLY A 230 -0.21 -7.95 -2.99
CA GLY A 230 -0.25 -6.50 -3.14
C GLY A 230 0.66 -5.94 -4.23
N PHE A 231 0.31 -4.73 -4.66
CA PHE A 231 1.18 -3.88 -5.48
C PHE A 231 2.18 -3.14 -4.62
N GLY A 232 3.40 -3.04 -5.14
CA GLY A 232 4.52 -2.36 -4.50
C GLY A 232 4.40 -0.85 -4.47
N GLN A 233 5.21 -0.26 -3.59
CA GLN A 233 5.31 1.18 -3.40
C GLN A 233 6.73 1.69 -3.31
N ALA A 234 7.67 0.78 -3.03
CA ALA A 234 9.08 1.08 -3.09
C ALA A 234 9.50 1.51 -4.51
N VAL A 235 8.76 1.11 -5.54
CA VAL A 235 8.96 1.61 -6.92
C VAL A 235 7.60 1.92 -7.54
N VAL A 236 7.39 3.17 -7.96
CA VAL A 236 6.16 3.62 -8.63
C VAL A 236 6.54 4.66 -9.66
N TRP A 237 6.02 4.54 -10.88
CA TRP A 237 6.26 5.55 -11.92
C TRP A 237 4.96 6.17 -12.39
N ALA A 238 4.91 7.50 -12.39
CA ALA A 238 3.82 8.28 -12.96
C ALA A 238 4.30 9.01 -14.22
N PRO A 239 4.21 8.40 -15.41
CA PRO A 239 4.55 9.04 -16.68
C PRO A 239 3.74 10.31 -16.96
N ARG A 240 2.56 10.46 -16.33
CA ARG A 240 1.71 11.65 -16.46
C ARG A 240 1.34 12.21 -15.09
N ARG A 241 1.21 13.53 -15.03
CA ARG A 241 0.74 14.28 -13.86
C ARG A 241 -0.74 14.04 -13.61
N PHE A 242 -1.14 14.25 -12.37
CA PHE A 242 -2.52 14.22 -11.88
C PHE A 242 -3.22 12.88 -12.12
N ASP A 243 -2.53 11.78 -11.85
CA ASP A 243 -3.12 10.45 -11.94
C ASP A 243 -4.23 10.26 -10.88
N PRO A 244 -5.44 9.81 -11.27
CA PRO A 244 -6.55 9.63 -10.33
C PRO A 244 -6.32 8.61 -9.21
N MET A 245 -5.53 7.55 -9.43
CA MET A 245 -5.23 6.57 -8.38
C MET A 245 -4.30 7.18 -7.33
N LEU A 246 -3.32 7.99 -7.75
CA LEU A 246 -2.48 8.75 -6.83
C LEU A 246 -3.29 9.81 -6.06
N ARG A 247 -4.25 10.49 -6.72
CA ARG A 247 -5.18 11.40 -6.02
C ARG A 247 -5.93 10.67 -4.91
N LYS A 248 -6.48 9.48 -5.22
CA LYS A 248 -7.17 8.65 -4.23
C LYS A 248 -6.23 8.16 -3.11
N ALA A 249 -4.97 7.91 -3.41
CA ALA A 249 -3.97 7.53 -2.41
C ALA A 249 -3.71 8.66 -1.40
N ILE A 250 -3.65 9.92 -1.84
CA ILE A 250 -3.58 11.10 -0.95
C ILE A 250 -4.79 11.12 -0.01
N VAL A 251 -6.00 11.03 -0.58
CA VAL A 251 -7.26 11.08 0.17
C VAL A 251 -7.34 9.95 1.20
N ARG A 252 -7.07 8.71 0.79
CA ARG A 252 -7.19 7.54 1.67
C ARG A 252 -6.14 7.50 2.75
N SER A 253 -4.91 7.95 2.47
CA SER A 253 -3.88 8.02 3.51
C SER A 253 -4.33 8.89 4.68
N ILE A 254 -4.96 10.03 4.38
CA ILE A 254 -5.50 10.96 5.38
C ILE A 254 -6.72 10.35 6.07
N SER A 255 -7.68 9.80 5.31
CA SER A 255 -8.89 9.16 5.84
C SER A 255 -8.56 7.99 6.79
N HIS A 256 -7.70 7.07 6.36
CA HIS A 256 -7.29 5.92 7.15
C HIS A 256 -6.52 6.34 8.41
N ALA A 257 -5.66 7.38 8.33
CA ALA A 257 -4.99 7.91 9.51
C ALA A 257 -5.96 8.54 10.52
N MET A 258 -6.99 9.23 10.04
CA MET A 258 -8.06 9.74 10.90
C MET A 258 -8.84 8.62 11.58
N VAL A 259 -9.17 7.54 10.85
CA VAL A 259 -9.78 6.33 11.42
C VAL A 259 -8.85 5.70 12.46
N GLN A 260 -7.57 5.54 12.15
CA GLN A 260 -6.58 4.99 13.08
C GLN A 260 -6.54 5.77 14.40
N LYS A 261 -6.62 7.10 14.34
CA LYS A 261 -6.66 7.97 15.52
C LYS A 261 -7.99 7.91 16.29
N SER A 262 -9.11 7.69 15.60
CA SER A 262 -10.44 7.63 16.22
C SER A 262 -10.74 6.30 16.90
N LEU A 263 -9.95 5.25 16.65
CA LEU A 263 -10.08 3.98 17.35
C LEU A 263 -9.89 4.19 18.87
N PRO A 264 -10.86 3.77 19.72
CA PRO A 264 -10.84 4.12 21.14
C PRO A 264 -9.62 3.53 21.84
N LYS A 265 -8.94 4.37 22.63
CA LYS A 265 -7.80 3.96 23.45
C LYS A 265 -8.21 2.86 24.44
N GLY A 266 -7.55 1.72 24.39
CA GLY A 266 -7.85 0.55 25.23
C GLY A 266 -9.05 -0.30 24.77
N SER A 267 -9.69 0.01 23.64
CA SER A 267 -10.73 -0.86 23.07
C SER A 267 -10.17 -2.23 22.68
N TRP A 268 -11.03 -3.25 22.64
CA TRP A 268 -10.66 -4.57 22.13
C TRP A 268 -10.04 -4.49 20.73
N SER A 269 -10.63 -3.67 19.83
CA SER A 269 -10.08 -3.44 18.49
C SER A 269 -8.67 -2.84 18.49
N GLN A 270 -8.39 -1.88 19.39
CA GLN A 270 -7.04 -1.31 19.49
C GLN A 270 -6.08 -2.25 20.22
N ARG A 271 -6.53 -3.03 21.21
CA ARG A 271 -5.73 -4.05 21.88
C ARG A 271 -5.37 -5.20 20.94
N GLN A 272 -6.28 -5.58 20.06
CA GLN A 272 -6.05 -6.59 19.03
C GLN A 272 -5.10 -6.05 17.96
N LEU A 273 -5.32 -4.83 17.45
CA LEU A 273 -4.37 -4.18 16.54
C LEU A 273 -3.00 -3.96 17.20
N SER A 274 -2.90 -3.59 18.48
CA SER A 274 -1.60 -3.36 19.14
C SER A 274 -0.90 -4.66 19.52
N LYS A 275 -1.60 -5.70 19.99
CA LYS A 275 -1.01 -7.04 20.22
C LYS A 275 -0.56 -7.68 18.91
N ILE A 276 -1.39 -7.60 17.87
CA ILE A 276 -1.05 -8.10 16.53
C ILE A 276 0.02 -7.20 15.90
N SER A 277 0.06 -5.89 16.18
CA SER A 277 1.06 -4.94 15.66
C SER A 277 2.49 -5.23 16.10
N TRP A 278 2.71 -5.98 17.19
CA TRP A 278 4.04 -6.49 17.53
C TRP A 278 4.52 -7.56 16.54
N THR A 279 3.59 -8.25 15.87
CA THR A 279 3.87 -9.33 14.92
C THR A 279 3.57 -8.96 13.47
N VAL A 280 2.63 -8.06 13.18
CA VAL A 280 2.11 -7.70 11.85
C VAL A 280 2.15 -6.19 11.65
N ASP A 281 2.67 -5.75 10.52
CA ASP A 281 2.75 -4.32 10.21
C ASP A 281 1.47 -3.82 9.54
N TYR A 282 0.65 -3.07 10.29
CA TYR A 282 -0.56 -2.44 9.77
C TYR A 282 -0.32 -1.07 9.11
N SER A 283 0.90 -0.52 9.14
CA SER A 283 1.19 0.77 8.46
C SER A 283 0.87 0.69 6.96
N GLY A 284 1.13 -0.48 6.36
CA GLY A 284 0.76 -0.82 4.98
C GLY A 284 -0.72 -0.65 4.66
N GLU A 285 -1.61 -0.85 5.63
CA GLU A 285 -3.07 -0.71 5.49
C GLU A 285 -3.56 0.73 5.67
N VAL A 286 -2.77 1.58 6.32
CA VAL A 286 -3.12 2.99 6.55
C VAL A 286 -2.76 3.83 5.32
N SER A 287 -1.50 3.79 4.90
CA SER A 287 -1.02 4.62 3.79
C SER A 287 -0.10 3.85 2.81
N GLY A 288 0.28 2.63 3.15
CA GLY A 288 1.24 1.85 2.39
C GLY A 288 0.64 0.93 1.30
N ALA A 289 1.38 -0.13 0.96
CA ALA A 289 1.10 -1.04 -0.16
C ALA A 289 -0.29 -1.72 -0.08
N GLY A 290 -0.74 -1.99 1.15
CA GLY A 290 -2.10 -2.44 1.43
C GLY A 290 -3.12 -1.43 0.87
N MET A 291 -3.24 -0.27 1.49
CA MET A 291 -4.22 0.75 1.08
C MET A 291 -4.20 1.02 -0.43
N PHE A 292 -3.02 1.09 -1.05
CA PHE A 292 -2.87 1.35 -2.47
C PHE A 292 -3.34 0.20 -3.36
N THR A 293 -3.12 -1.05 -2.96
CA THR A 293 -3.69 -2.21 -3.66
C THR A 293 -5.21 -2.13 -3.72
N ASP A 294 -5.87 -1.75 -2.61
CA ASP A 294 -7.32 -1.59 -2.59
C ASP A 294 -7.77 -0.47 -3.55
N ILE A 295 -7.03 0.65 -3.60
CA ILE A 295 -7.31 1.75 -4.54
C ILE A 295 -7.24 1.28 -5.99
N VAL A 296 -6.22 0.51 -6.35
CA VAL A 296 -6.04 0.02 -7.72
C VAL A 296 -7.17 -0.95 -8.07
N LEU A 297 -7.47 -1.93 -7.21
CA LEU A 297 -8.52 -2.92 -7.46
C LEU A 297 -9.91 -2.27 -7.53
N GLU A 298 -10.23 -1.34 -6.63
CA GLU A 298 -11.48 -0.59 -6.66
C GLU A 298 -11.55 0.36 -7.86
N GLY A 299 -10.46 1.04 -8.18
CA GLY A 299 -10.34 1.92 -9.34
C GLY A 299 -10.58 1.18 -10.64
N LEU A 300 -10.00 -0.01 -10.80
CA LEU A 300 -10.25 -0.87 -11.95
C LEU A 300 -11.69 -1.39 -11.98
N SER A 301 -12.22 -1.82 -10.84
CA SER A 301 -13.61 -2.29 -10.74
C SER A 301 -14.63 -1.21 -11.13
N GLY A 302 -14.36 0.05 -10.78
CA GLY A 302 -15.25 1.17 -11.11
C GLY A 302 -15.06 1.76 -12.51
N SER A 303 -13.89 1.57 -13.12
CA SER A 303 -13.52 2.24 -14.38
C SER A 303 -13.54 1.34 -15.61
N LEU A 304 -13.36 0.03 -15.47
CA LEU A 304 -13.39 -0.88 -16.63
C LEU A 304 -14.83 -1.10 -17.11
N VAL A 305 -15.02 -1.38 -18.41
CA VAL A 305 -16.31 -1.82 -18.96
C VAL A 305 -16.81 -3.13 -18.31
N GLU A 306 -18.11 -3.37 -18.27
CA GLU A 306 -18.71 -4.49 -17.50
C GLU A 306 -18.24 -5.88 -17.94
N ASP A 307 -17.99 -6.08 -19.24
CA ASP A 307 -17.52 -7.34 -19.80
C ASP A 307 -15.99 -7.42 -19.95
N HIS A 308 -15.25 -6.49 -19.33
CA HIS A 308 -13.80 -6.48 -19.40
C HIS A 308 -13.19 -7.78 -18.83
N LYS A 309 -12.20 -8.37 -19.51
CA LYS A 309 -11.56 -9.64 -19.11
C LYS A 309 -10.97 -9.68 -17.69
N LEU A 310 -10.67 -8.52 -17.13
CA LEU A 310 -10.16 -8.36 -15.76
C LEU A 310 -11.25 -8.35 -14.69
N ARG A 311 -12.52 -8.16 -15.06
CA ARG A 311 -13.61 -8.33 -14.11
C ARG A 311 -13.77 -9.81 -13.80
N ASP A 312 -13.80 -10.14 -12.51
CA ASP A 312 -13.96 -11.50 -12.04
C ASP A 312 -15.46 -11.81 -12.00
N ARG A 313 -15.89 -12.78 -12.81
CA ARG A 313 -17.28 -13.19 -12.90
C ARG A 313 -17.79 -13.83 -11.61
N ASP A 314 -16.87 -14.36 -10.81
CA ASP A 314 -17.17 -15.06 -9.57
C ASP A 314 -17.16 -14.10 -8.36
N ALA A 315 -16.74 -12.84 -8.54
CA ALA A 315 -16.59 -11.86 -7.45
C ALA A 315 -17.89 -11.08 -7.17
N GLY A 316 -18.95 -11.82 -6.83
CA GLY A 316 -20.26 -11.28 -6.46
C GLY A 316 -21.01 -10.57 -7.59
N LEU A 317 -22.13 -9.90 -7.25
CA LEU A 317 -23.05 -9.27 -8.21
C LEU A 317 -22.39 -8.15 -9.04
N GLY A 318 -21.36 -7.49 -8.52
CA GLY A 318 -20.67 -6.38 -9.19
C GLY A 318 -19.58 -6.79 -10.18
N LYS A 319 -19.26 -8.10 -10.29
CA LYS A 319 -18.16 -8.64 -11.10
C LYS A 319 -16.88 -7.80 -10.95
N ARG A 320 -16.42 -7.62 -9.71
CA ARG A 320 -15.29 -6.74 -9.41
C ARG A 320 -13.96 -7.32 -9.87
N VAL A 321 -12.93 -6.47 -9.96
CA VAL A 321 -11.55 -6.93 -10.18
C VAL A 321 -10.98 -7.42 -8.84
N THR A 322 -10.48 -8.65 -8.81
CA THR A 322 -9.85 -9.28 -7.64
C THR A 322 -8.36 -9.56 -7.92
N TRP A 323 -7.60 -9.93 -6.88
CA TRP A 323 -6.19 -10.28 -7.05
C TRP A 323 -5.96 -11.47 -8.01
N ARG A 324 -7.00 -12.28 -8.25
CA ARG A 324 -6.96 -13.44 -9.16
C ARG A 324 -6.44 -13.09 -10.55
N LYS A 325 -6.57 -11.85 -11.00
CA LYS A 325 -6.12 -11.40 -12.33
C LYS A 325 -4.67 -10.94 -12.37
N PHE A 326 -4.04 -10.75 -11.22
CA PHE A 326 -2.65 -10.28 -11.08
C PHE A 326 -1.72 -11.38 -10.56
N ARG A 327 -2.28 -12.50 -10.10
CA ARG A 327 -1.49 -13.67 -9.70
C ARG A 327 -0.64 -14.21 -10.85
N ASN A 328 0.58 -14.62 -10.53
CA ASN A 328 1.55 -15.26 -11.40
C ASN A 328 1.70 -14.54 -12.75
N LEU A 329 1.66 -13.20 -12.72
CA LEU A 329 1.81 -12.38 -13.90
C LEU A 329 3.20 -12.63 -14.52
N LYS A 330 3.23 -12.91 -15.82
CA LYS A 330 4.47 -13.18 -16.58
C LYS A 330 4.86 -12.07 -17.53
N GLU A 331 3.89 -11.29 -17.98
CA GLU A 331 4.08 -10.20 -18.92
C GLU A 331 3.44 -8.93 -18.35
N VAL A 332 3.86 -7.78 -18.84
CA VAL A 332 3.26 -6.50 -18.45
C VAL A 332 1.79 -6.45 -18.87
N LEU A 333 0.92 -6.19 -17.89
CA LEU A 333 -0.48 -5.95 -18.16
C LEU A 333 -0.69 -4.46 -18.48
N TRP A 334 -0.97 -4.19 -19.75
CA TRP A 334 -1.27 -2.85 -20.25
C TRP A 334 -2.79 -2.58 -20.27
N LEU A 335 -3.22 -1.54 -19.55
CA LEU A 335 -4.59 -1.05 -19.53
C LEU A 335 -4.59 0.38 -20.03
N GLU A 336 -4.84 0.55 -21.32
CA GLU A 336 -4.86 1.86 -21.97
C GLU A 336 -6.24 2.52 -21.84
N LYS A 337 -6.31 3.83 -22.07
CA LYS A 337 -7.53 4.63 -21.93
C LYS A 337 -8.74 4.06 -22.70
N SER A 338 -8.50 3.41 -23.84
CA SER A 338 -9.56 2.80 -24.67
C SER A 338 -10.34 1.69 -23.97
N GLN A 339 -9.78 1.07 -22.93
CA GLN A 339 -10.40 -0.02 -22.16
C GLN A 339 -11.22 0.48 -20.96
N VAL A 340 -11.26 1.81 -20.76
CA VAL A 340 -11.84 2.48 -19.60
C VAL A 340 -13.13 3.20 -20.01
N GLN A 341 -14.16 3.12 -19.16
CA GLN A 341 -15.35 3.94 -19.29
C GLN A 341 -14.97 5.42 -19.22
N ASP A 342 -15.47 6.23 -20.15
CA ASP A 342 -15.20 7.67 -20.20
C ASP A 342 -16.01 8.40 -19.11
N LYS A 343 -15.57 8.25 -17.87
CA LYS A 343 -16.08 9.00 -16.71
C LYS A 343 -15.13 10.15 -16.43
N VAL A 344 -15.69 11.33 -16.14
CA VAL A 344 -14.90 12.49 -15.69
C VAL A 344 -14.13 12.10 -14.43
N GLY A 345 -12.81 12.27 -14.45
CA GLY A 345 -11.93 11.84 -13.36
C GLY A 345 -11.58 10.35 -13.34
N GLY A 346 -11.97 9.59 -14.36
CA GLY A 346 -11.69 8.16 -14.53
C GLY A 346 -10.22 7.85 -14.84
N MET A 347 -9.86 6.56 -14.74
CA MET A 347 -8.51 6.04 -14.93
C MET A 347 -7.89 6.49 -16.28
N ARG A 348 -6.63 6.96 -16.26
CA ARG A 348 -5.91 7.49 -17.43
C ARG A 348 -4.86 6.52 -18.01
N GLY A 349 -5.10 5.23 -17.77
CA GLY A 349 -4.28 4.11 -18.17
C GLY A 349 -3.33 3.62 -17.07
N LEU A 350 -3.16 2.31 -16.96
CA LEU A 350 -2.36 1.65 -15.94
C LEU A 350 -1.50 0.56 -16.58
N ALA A 351 -0.24 0.47 -16.19
CA ALA A 351 0.58 -0.71 -16.44
C ALA A 351 0.89 -1.42 -15.12
N VAL A 352 0.70 -2.73 -15.11
CA VAL A 352 1.07 -3.59 -13.98
C VAL A 352 2.18 -4.51 -14.41
N LEU A 353 3.33 -4.40 -13.75
CA LEU A 353 4.52 -5.17 -14.04
C LEU A 353 4.52 -6.48 -13.23
N PRO A 354 5.00 -7.58 -13.85
CA PRO A 354 5.40 -8.78 -13.12
C PRO A 354 6.37 -8.46 -11.99
N ILE A 355 6.33 -9.26 -10.94
CA ILE A 355 7.18 -9.06 -9.76
C ILE A 355 8.68 -9.06 -10.10
N ASN A 356 9.12 -9.85 -11.08
CA ASN A 356 10.53 -9.94 -11.46
C ASN A 356 11.08 -8.68 -12.14
N VAL A 357 10.25 -7.68 -12.47
CA VAL A 357 10.72 -6.44 -13.11
C VAL A 357 11.16 -5.40 -12.09
N TRP A 358 10.32 -5.11 -11.08
CA TRP A 358 10.58 -4.10 -10.04
C TRP A 358 10.58 -4.65 -8.62
N GLY A 359 10.64 -5.97 -8.47
CA GLY A 359 10.60 -6.68 -7.19
C GLY A 359 11.50 -7.90 -7.17
N SER A 360 12.45 -8.02 -8.10
CA SER A 360 13.39 -9.13 -8.20
C SER A 360 14.34 -9.21 -7.01
N GLY A 361 14.87 -10.41 -6.75
CA GLY A 361 15.79 -10.67 -5.63
C GLY A 361 15.12 -10.93 -4.29
N GLN A 362 13.79 -11.06 -4.25
CA GLN A 362 13.02 -11.43 -3.05
C GLN A 362 12.88 -12.95 -2.91
N ASN A 363 12.85 -13.45 -1.68
CA ASN A 363 12.75 -14.88 -1.38
C ASN A 363 11.31 -15.45 -1.43
N HIS A 364 10.37 -14.74 -2.04
CA HIS A 364 8.95 -15.12 -2.14
C HIS A 364 8.36 -14.72 -3.50
N SER A 365 7.09 -15.08 -3.72
CA SER A 365 6.26 -14.64 -4.86
C SER A 365 6.85 -14.95 -6.24
N ARG A 366 7.84 -15.85 -6.32
CA ARG A 366 8.60 -16.16 -7.56
C ARG A 366 9.25 -14.91 -8.17
N SER A 367 9.78 -14.03 -7.34
CA SER A 367 10.40 -12.77 -7.79
C SER A 367 11.61 -12.96 -8.71
N GLY A 368 12.22 -14.15 -8.71
CA GLY A 368 13.41 -14.44 -9.50
C GLY A 368 14.69 -13.91 -8.87
N SER A 369 15.82 -14.18 -9.53
CA SER A 369 17.12 -13.65 -9.13
C SER A 369 17.20 -12.15 -9.35
N SER A 370 18.04 -11.45 -8.58
CA SER A 370 18.39 -10.04 -8.82
C SER A 370 19.07 -9.82 -10.18
N GLU A 371 19.59 -10.89 -10.77
CA GLU A 371 20.26 -10.93 -12.08
C GLU A 371 19.37 -11.45 -13.21
N SER A 372 18.05 -11.55 -12.99
CA SER A 372 17.11 -11.93 -14.06
C SER A 372 17.18 -10.92 -15.21
N ASP A 373 17.09 -11.39 -16.46
CA ASP A 373 17.16 -10.52 -17.65
C ASP A 373 16.03 -9.47 -17.67
N ASP A 374 14.86 -9.82 -17.12
CA ASP A 374 13.72 -8.91 -16.97
C ASP A 374 13.83 -7.91 -15.80
N ALA A 375 14.84 -8.05 -14.93
CA ALA A 375 14.98 -7.22 -13.74
C ALA A 375 15.44 -5.80 -14.11
N CYS A 376 14.62 -4.81 -13.76
CA CYS A 376 14.99 -3.40 -13.86
C CYS A 376 15.39 -2.82 -12.51
N VAL A 377 14.67 -3.18 -11.43
CA VAL A 377 14.91 -2.66 -10.08
C VAL A 377 14.89 -3.80 -9.08
N ASN A 378 15.93 -3.83 -8.25
CA ASN A 378 16.11 -4.78 -7.16
C ASN A 378 15.93 -4.10 -5.81
N HIS A 379 15.67 -4.92 -4.78
CA HIS A 379 15.51 -4.48 -3.40
C HIS A 379 16.55 -5.12 -2.50
N VAL A 380 16.95 -4.40 -1.45
CA VAL A 380 17.76 -4.99 -0.39
C VAL A 380 16.89 -5.94 0.42
N HIS A 381 17.21 -7.23 0.36
CA HIS A 381 16.44 -8.24 1.08
C HIS A 381 16.51 -8.03 2.61
N GLY A 382 15.35 -8.13 3.27
CA GLY A 382 15.25 -8.16 4.74
C GLY A 382 15.48 -6.82 5.43
N TRP A 383 15.77 -5.75 4.69
CA TRP A 383 15.83 -4.42 5.29
C TRP A 383 14.42 -3.94 5.63
N ARG A 384 14.27 -3.45 6.85
CA ARG A 384 13.13 -2.64 7.27
C ARG A 384 13.73 -1.39 7.89
N PRO A 385 13.28 -0.18 7.52
CA PRO A 385 13.68 0.99 8.26
C PRO A 385 13.38 0.73 9.74
N ALA A 386 14.34 1.04 10.63
CA ALA A 386 14.01 1.14 12.04
C ALA A 386 12.78 2.08 12.18
N LYS A 387 11.99 1.98 13.25
CA LYS A 387 10.79 2.82 13.50
C LYS A 387 11.05 4.35 13.52
N HIS A 388 12.25 4.79 13.16
CA HIS A 388 12.65 6.15 12.91
C HIS A 388 12.01 6.66 11.62
N LYS A 389 11.05 7.55 11.83
CA LYS A 389 10.26 8.21 10.79
C LYS A 389 11.17 9.13 10.01
N ILE A 390 10.96 9.17 8.68
CA ILE A 390 11.77 9.98 7.77
C ILE A 390 11.71 11.49 8.08
N PHE A 391 10.67 11.93 8.80
CA PHE A 391 10.62 13.28 9.36
C PHE A 391 10.01 13.25 10.77
N GLY A 392 10.83 13.09 11.80
CA GLY A 392 10.45 13.38 13.20
C GLY A 392 10.44 12.19 14.15
#